data_AF-C4QZI9-F1
#
_entry.id   AF-C4QZI9-F1
#
_cell.length_a   1.000
_cell.length_b   1.000
_cell.length_c   1.000
_cell.angle_alpha   90.00
_cell.angle_beta   90.00
_cell.angle_gamma   90.00
#
_symmetry.space_group_name_H-M   'P 1'
#
loop_
_entity.id
_entity.type
_entity.pdbx_description
1 polymer ?
#
loop_
_entity_poly.entity_id
_entity_poly.type
_entity_poly.pdbx_seq_one_letter_code
_entity_poly.pdbx_strand_id
1 'polypeptide(L)'
;MTRAIKPDHYEQGIPVFKPSTDQFEDFYAFNKAVHPYGMQSGIIKVIPPSDWIDSLHDSPDYLTQEDLLNVKLKNPIEQQVSLMSNKSCFSIDNVEKHRTYTLPQWKKLHDQLKYSLPRPRGAKSDTFNSKDGPIPKEKEGEFTAKIDTSIYEPDYIEFLESQYWKSLKFSAPLYAADSLGSLFPKNLKTWNVSSLPNLLDYLPEKIPGVNDSYLYAGLWKATFSWHLEDQDLHSINYIHFGAPKKWYSIPQDQHREFYQLMSNTYPDDAKHCPEFLRHKTFLVDPKYIRSNGITVNEIVHREKEFIITYPYGYHSGFNLGYNLAESVNFAIEEWLPIGLRAKKCECIDDSVGIDVRKLMESVSKCILCPTLMQKNIFQESFDKLLILGTNSKAHRICGKLIPGLEVDGDLITKYFSMIDNTKLSICNYCGEGGYCVSCSFQDCTNCYHVLCSLNSNVSIDRCKIYCELHKGEAVTTFDSLEIGDIISFDSKYGEIVSLDKEKETTTMATFPEAQHKLIHRYQFDSIKAPSRKRERDNNDSELVF
;
A
#
# COMPACT_ATOMS: atom_id res chain seq x y z
N MET A 1 15.57 6.87 -16.80
CA MET A 1 14.36 7.71 -16.96
C MET A 1 13.15 6.79 -17.15
N THR A 2 12.37 6.54 -16.09
CA THR A 2 11.10 5.83 -16.20
C THR A 2 10.12 6.65 -17.05
N ARG A 3 9.53 6.04 -18.08
CA ARG A 3 8.54 6.72 -18.93
C ARG A 3 7.36 7.15 -18.05
N ALA A 4 6.94 8.41 -18.17
CA ALA A 4 5.77 8.91 -17.45
C ALA A 4 4.52 8.11 -17.81
N ILE A 5 3.87 7.48 -16.81
CA ILE A 5 2.60 6.78 -16.99
C ILE A 5 1.47 7.81 -16.93
N LYS A 6 0.59 7.79 -17.93
CA LYS A 6 -0.57 8.70 -18.03
C LYS A 6 -1.86 7.89 -18.15
N PRO A 7 -3.01 8.44 -17.72
CA PRO A 7 -4.30 7.83 -17.97
C PRO A 7 -4.53 7.64 -19.48
N ASP A 8 -5.13 6.51 -19.86
CA ASP A 8 -5.65 6.25 -21.21
C ASP A 8 -6.81 7.21 -21.50
N HIS A 9 -7.72 7.35 -20.55
CA HIS A 9 -8.83 8.30 -20.57
C HIS A 9 -9.35 8.56 -19.15
N TYR A 10 -10.35 9.43 -19.04
CA TYR A 10 -11.10 9.65 -17.80
C TYR A 10 -12.56 9.22 -18.01
N GLU A 11 -13.09 8.41 -17.10
CA GLU A 11 -14.50 8.05 -17.03
C GLU A 11 -15.13 8.83 -15.88
N GLN A 12 -15.95 9.84 -16.20
CA GLN A 12 -16.66 10.69 -15.24
C GLN A 12 -15.80 11.17 -14.04
N GLY A 13 -14.60 11.67 -14.33
CA GLY A 13 -13.66 12.21 -13.34
C GLY A 13 -12.66 11.19 -12.77
N ILE A 14 -12.81 9.90 -13.09
CA ILE A 14 -11.89 8.85 -12.64
C ILE A 14 -10.90 8.51 -13.76
N PRO A 15 -9.57 8.57 -13.51
CA PRO A 15 -8.57 8.18 -14.48
C PRO A 15 -8.58 6.66 -14.67
N VAL A 16 -8.55 6.24 -15.93
CA VAL A 16 -8.47 4.83 -16.33
C VAL A 16 -7.12 4.58 -16.97
N PHE A 17 -6.41 3.57 -16.49
CA PHE A 17 -5.10 3.17 -16.99
C PHE A 17 -5.18 1.84 -17.73
N LYS A 18 -4.48 1.75 -18.87
CA LYS A 18 -4.23 0.53 -19.63
C LYS A 18 -2.71 0.34 -19.78
N PRO A 19 -2.03 -0.15 -18.75
CA PRO A 19 -0.58 -0.32 -18.80
C PRO A 19 -0.16 -1.30 -19.89
N SER A 20 1.03 -1.12 -20.46
CA SER A 20 1.70 -2.17 -21.21
C SER A 20 2.17 -3.30 -20.28
N THR A 21 2.52 -4.46 -20.83
CA THR A 21 3.08 -5.58 -20.05
C THR A 21 4.26 -5.14 -19.17
N ASP A 22 5.21 -4.39 -19.74
CA ASP A 22 6.35 -3.85 -18.98
C ASP A 22 5.95 -2.91 -17.84
N GLN A 23 4.91 -2.08 -18.04
CA GLN A 23 4.41 -1.18 -17.00
C GLN A 23 3.63 -1.94 -15.92
N PHE A 24 3.05 -3.08 -16.29
CA PHE A 24 2.26 -3.91 -15.39
C PHE A 24 3.10 -4.94 -14.63
N GLU A 25 4.37 -5.14 -14.98
CA GLU A 25 5.24 -6.11 -14.29
C GLU A 25 5.49 -5.72 -12.82
N ASP A 26 5.79 -4.45 -12.57
CA ASP A 26 6.08 -3.92 -11.24
C ASP A 26 4.91 -3.09 -10.71
N PHE A 27 4.08 -3.72 -9.87
CA PHE A 27 2.97 -3.06 -9.18
C PHE A 27 3.40 -1.84 -8.39
N TYR A 28 4.54 -1.91 -7.68
CA TYR A 28 4.99 -0.85 -6.80
C TYR A 28 5.43 0.38 -7.60
N ALA A 29 6.22 0.17 -8.65
CA ALA A 29 6.65 1.24 -9.55
C ALA A 29 5.46 1.85 -10.31
N PHE A 30 4.52 1.01 -10.77
CA PHE A 30 3.29 1.48 -11.41
C PHE A 30 2.49 2.37 -10.45
N ASN A 31 2.18 1.87 -9.25
CA ASN A 31 1.36 2.60 -8.29
C ASN A 31 2.00 3.94 -7.89
N LYS A 32 3.32 3.97 -7.69
CA LYS A 32 4.06 5.21 -7.42
C LYS A 32 3.96 6.23 -8.56
N ALA A 33 4.04 5.76 -9.81
CA ALA A 33 3.92 6.64 -10.97
C ALA A 33 2.51 7.23 -11.14
N VAL A 34 1.46 6.48 -10.78
CA VAL A 34 0.07 6.93 -10.90
C VAL A 34 -0.51 7.56 -9.63
N HIS A 35 0.23 7.51 -8.52
CA HIS A 35 -0.19 8.03 -7.21
C HIS A 35 -0.72 9.47 -7.25
N PRO A 36 -0.11 10.45 -7.97
CA PRO A 36 -0.67 11.80 -8.05
C PRO A 36 -2.09 11.85 -8.63
N TYR A 37 -2.40 11.00 -9.62
CA TYR A 37 -3.74 10.93 -10.20
C TYR A 37 -4.72 10.31 -9.21
N GLY A 38 -4.33 9.22 -8.55
CA GLY A 38 -5.15 8.56 -7.54
C GLY A 38 -5.45 9.43 -6.34
N MET A 39 -4.45 10.18 -5.85
CA MET A 39 -4.66 11.19 -4.81
C MET A 39 -5.63 12.28 -5.27
N GLN A 40 -5.60 12.70 -6.54
CA GLN A 40 -6.54 13.72 -7.02
C GLN A 40 -7.98 13.21 -7.09
N SER A 41 -8.21 12.03 -7.70
CA SER A 41 -9.56 11.50 -7.95
C SER A 41 -10.13 10.65 -6.81
N GLY A 42 -9.32 10.30 -5.81
CA GLY A 42 -9.63 9.39 -4.71
C GLY A 42 -9.51 7.91 -5.08
N ILE A 43 -9.88 7.53 -6.31
CA ILE A 43 -9.71 6.18 -6.86
C ILE A 43 -9.21 6.23 -8.30
N ILE A 44 -8.58 5.16 -8.77
CA ILE A 44 -8.29 4.93 -10.19
C ILE A 44 -8.81 3.57 -10.63
N LYS A 45 -9.03 3.39 -11.94
CA LYS A 45 -9.21 2.08 -12.56
C LYS A 45 -7.95 1.67 -13.32
N VAL A 46 -7.59 0.40 -13.20
CA VAL A 46 -6.55 -0.23 -14.02
C VAL A 46 -7.15 -1.41 -14.77
N ILE A 47 -7.06 -1.38 -16.10
CA ILE A 47 -7.43 -2.49 -16.97
C ILE A 47 -6.13 -3.21 -17.34
N PRO A 48 -5.91 -4.45 -16.87
CA PRO A 48 -4.66 -5.17 -17.13
C PRO A 48 -4.42 -5.43 -18.63
N PRO A 49 -3.16 -5.66 -19.03
CA PRO A 49 -2.85 -6.13 -20.38
C PRO A 49 -3.58 -7.44 -20.68
N SER A 50 -4.09 -7.60 -21.91
CA SER A 50 -4.78 -8.83 -22.35
C SER A 50 -3.94 -10.07 -22.11
N ASP A 51 -2.64 -10.01 -22.41
CA ASP A 51 -1.73 -11.16 -22.29
C ASP A 51 -1.58 -11.62 -20.84
N TRP A 52 -1.64 -10.69 -19.87
CA TRP A 52 -1.63 -11.05 -18.45
C TRP A 52 -2.96 -11.70 -18.04
N ILE A 53 -4.08 -11.17 -18.52
CA ILE A 53 -5.42 -11.73 -18.28
C ILE A 53 -5.49 -13.15 -18.83
N ASP A 54 -5.06 -13.35 -20.08
CA ASP A 54 -5.08 -14.65 -20.75
C ASP A 54 -4.14 -15.62 -20.03
N SER A 55 -2.92 -15.20 -19.67
CA SER A 55 -1.99 -16.02 -18.88
C SER A 55 -2.55 -16.44 -17.51
N LEU A 56 -3.31 -15.57 -16.84
CA LEU A 56 -3.96 -15.90 -15.58
C LEU A 56 -5.13 -16.87 -15.80
N HIS A 57 -5.97 -16.63 -16.79
CA HIS A 57 -7.16 -17.43 -17.08
C HIS A 57 -6.87 -18.80 -17.71
N ASP A 58 -5.76 -18.94 -18.42
CA ASP A 58 -5.28 -20.20 -18.98
C ASP A 58 -4.44 -21.00 -17.98
N SER A 59 -4.11 -20.41 -16.83
CA SER A 59 -3.40 -21.12 -15.76
C SER A 59 -4.25 -22.26 -15.22
N PRO A 60 -3.72 -23.49 -15.13
CA PRO A 60 -4.44 -24.62 -14.54
C PRO A 60 -4.71 -24.45 -13.04
N ASP A 61 -4.03 -23.50 -12.40
CA ASP A 61 -4.09 -23.23 -10.97
C ASP A 61 -5.03 -22.05 -10.63
N TYR A 62 -5.73 -21.47 -11.60
CA TYR A 62 -6.63 -20.34 -11.39
C TYR A 62 -8.10 -20.72 -11.51
N LEU A 63 -8.91 -20.31 -10.53
CA LEU A 63 -10.35 -20.63 -10.44
C LEU A 63 -10.64 -22.12 -10.62
N THR A 64 -9.81 -22.98 -10.01
CA THR A 64 -9.99 -24.42 -10.08
C THR A 64 -11.33 -24.80 -9.44
N GLN A 65 -11.90 -25.95 -9.84
CA GLN A 65 -13.13 -26.46 -9.22
C GLN A 65 -12.94 -26.66 -7.70
N GLU A 66 -11.75 -27.09 -7.29
CA GLU A 66 -11.41 -27.23 -5.88
C GLU A 66 -11.46 -25.89 -5.15
N ASP A 67 -10.80 -24.84 -5.66
CA ASP A 67 -10.80 -23.51 -5.05
C ASP A 67 -12.21 -22.95 -4.94
N LEU A 68 -12.99 -23.01 -6.02
CA LEU A 68 -14.36 -22.49 -6.07
C LEU A 68 -15.29 -23.20 -5.08
N LEU A 69 -15.15 -24.52 -4.90
CA LEU A 69 -15.97 -25.30 -3.96
C LEU A 69 -15.50 -25.14 -2.50
N ASN A 70 -14.21 -24.83 -2.32
CA ASN A 70 -13.61 -24.58 -1.01
C ASN A 70 -13.92 -23.20 -0.46
N VAL A 71 -14.23 -22.20 -1.29
CA VAL A 71 -14.69 -20.89 -0.82
C VAL A 71 -15.92 -21.04 0.09
N LYS A 72 -15.76 -20.62 1.35
CA LYS A 72 -16.81 -20.57 2.37
C LYS A 72 -17.11 -19.12 2.71
N LEU A 73 -18.27 -18.65 2.26
CA LEU A 73 -18.82 -17.33 2.60
C LEU A 73 -19.48 -17.44 3.97
N LYS A 74 -18.69 -17.17 5.01
CA LYS A 74 -19.15 -17.26 6.40
C LYS A 74 -19.87 -15.99 6.78
N ASN A 75 -20.92 -16.15 7.56
CA ASN A 75 -21.64 -15.09 8.23
C ASN A 75 -21.97 -13.86 7.35
N PRO A 76 -22.66 -14.05 6.21
CA PRO A 76 -22.99 -12.91 5.36
C PRO A 76 -23.88 -11.91 6.11
N ILE A 77 -23.71 -10.64 5.80
CA ILE A 77 -24.48 -9.54 6.38
C ILE A 77 -25.72 -9.26 5.53
N GLU A 78 -26.89 -9.20 6.16
CA GLU A 78 -28.10 -8.64 5.55
C GLU A 78 -28.16 -7.15 5.89
N GLN A 79 -28.20 -6.32 4.86
CA GLN A 79 -28.09 -4.87 5.01
C GLN A 79 -29.47 -4.26 5.13
N GLN A 80 -29.90 -3.95 6.35
CA GLN A 80 -31.18 -3.30 6.61
C GLN A 80 -31.02 -1.79 6.41
N VAL A 81 -31.71 -1.25 5.42
CA VAL A 81 -31.57 0.16 5.07
C VAL A 81 -32.71 0.98 5.63
N SER A 82 -32.35 1.94 6.49
CA SER A 82 -33.24 2.91 7.10
C SER A 82 -33.15 4.25 6.39
N LEU A 83 -34.29 4.88 6.10
CA LEU A 83 -34.33 6.21 5.50
C LEU A 83 -34.21 7.28 6.58
N MET A 84 -33.35 8.27 6.38
CA MET A 84 -33.23 9.41 7.28
C MET A 84 -34.32 10.46 7.01
N SER A 85 -34.33 11.55 7.77
CA SER A 85 -35.28 12.67 7.57
C SER A 85 -35.21 13.24 6.15
N ASN A 86 -34.00 13.32 5.57
CA ASN A 86 -33.78 13.63 4.17
C ASN A 86 -33.91 12.35 3.31
N LYS A 87 -34.75 12.41 2.27
CA LYS A 87 -35.05 11.27 1.38
C LYS A 87 -33.86 10.77 0.56
N SER A 88 -32.75 11.51 0.52
CA SER A 88 -31.51 11.14 -0.15
C SER A 88 -30.45 10.56 0.78
N CYS A 89 -30.75 10.45 2.08
CA CYS A 89 -29.80 10.01 3.10
C CYS A 89 -30.33 8.75 3.79
N PHE A 90 -29.44 7.80 4.05
CA PHE A 90 -29.76 6.47 4.54
C PHE A 90 -28.77 6.04 5.62
N SER A 91 -29.23 5.19 6.53
CA SER A 91 -28.37 4.40 7.43
C SER A 91 -28.51 2.92 7.09
N ILE A 92 -27.43 2.17 7.24
CA ILE A 92 -27.38 0.72 6.99
C ILE A 92 -27.03 0.01 8.29
N ASP A 93 -27.97 -0.81 8.77
CA ASP A 93 -27.75 -1.73 9.87
C ASP A 93 -27.34 -3.09 9.30
N ASN A 94 -26.09 -3.49 9.56
CA ASN A 94 -25.55 -4.77 9.10
C ASN A 94 -25.95 -5.88 10.08
N VAL A 95 -26.89 -6.73 9.66
CA VAL A 95 -27.34 -7.88 10.47
C VAL A 95 -26.62 -9.13 10.00
N GLU A 96 -25.62 -9.56 10.77
CA GLU A 96 -24.89 -10.80 10.54
C GLU A 96 -25.85 -12.00 10.55
N LYS A 97 -25.80 -12.83 9.51
CA LYS A 97 -26.55 -14.08 9.46
C LYS A 97 -25.61 -15.22 9.82
N HIS A 98 -25.81 -15.86 10.97
CA HIS A 98 -25.03 -17.04 11.40
C HIS A 98 -25.27 -18.27 10.49
N ARG A 99 -24.75 -18.19 9.28
CA ARG A 99 -24.87 -19.19 8.22
C ARG A 99 -23.64 -19.13 7.34
N THR A 100 -23.21 -20.27 6.81
CA THR A 100 -22.16 -20.33 5.80
C THR A 100 -22.75 -20.76 4.47
N TYR A 101 -22.31 -20.12 3.39
CA TYR A 101 -22.67 -20.47 2.02
C TYR A 101 -21.44 -20.94 1.24
N THR A 102 -21.63 -21.93 0.38
CA THR A 102 -20.67 -22.20 -0.71
C THR A 102 -20.96 -21.30 -1.91
N LEU A 103 -20.00 -21.11 -2.82
CA LEU A 103 -20.26 -20.33 -4.04
C LEU A 103 -21.44 -20.85 -4.89
N PRO A 104 -21.64 -22.18 -5.08
CA PRO A 104 -22.84 -22.68 -5.74
C PRO A 104 -24.14 -22.27 -5.03
N GLN A 105 -24.17 -22.32 -3.70
CA GLN A 105 -25.34 -21.91 -2.93
C GLN A 105 -25.57 -20.40 -3.04
N TRP A 106 -24.50 -19.60 -3.04
CA TRP A 106 -24.54 -18.15 -3.22
C TRP A 106 -25.06 -17.77 -4.60
N LYS A 107 -24.57 -18.43 -5.66
CA LYS A 107 -25.05 -18.25 -7.03
C LYS A 107 -26.53 -18.57 -7.14
N LYS A 108 -27.02 -19.65 -6.50
CA LYS A 108 -28.46 -19.95 -6.45
C LYS A 108 -29.31 -18.86 -5.79
N LEU A 109 -28.74 -18.02 -4.91
CA LEU A 109 -29.47 -16.86 -4.37
C LEU A 109 -29.71 -15.80 -5.44
N HIS A 110 -28.79 -15.60 -6.37
CA HIS A 110 -28.94 -14.66 -7.49
C HIS A 110 -30.21 -14.90 -8.30
N ASP A 111 -30.57 -16.17 -8.49
CA ASP A 111 -31.74 -16.58 -9.27
C ASP A 111 -33.06 -16.42 -8.49
N GLN A 112 -33.00 -16.15 -7.18
CA GLN A 112 -34.20 -15.92 -6.38
C GLN A 112 -34.79 -14.54 -6.66
N LEU A 113 -36.12 -14.46 -6.67
CA LEU A 113 -36.86 -13.21 -6.91
C LEU A 113 -36.45 -12.03 -6.02
N LYS A 114 -35.96 -12.28 -4.79
CA LYS A 114 -35.49 -11.24 -3.87
C LYS A 114 -34.24 -10.52 -4.40
N TYR A 115 -33.38 -11.22 -5.15
CA TYR A 115 -32.08 -10.75 -5.61
C TYR A 115 -31.98 -10.65 -7.13
N SER A 116 -33.09 -10.89 -7.84
CA SER A 116 -33.17 -10.80 -9.29
C SER A 116 -33.10 -9.34 -9.74
N LEU A 117 -32.53 -9.15 -10.94
CA LEU A 117 -32.36 -7.81 -11.49
C LEU A 117 -33.71 -7.23 -11.96
N PRO A 118 -33.95 -5.94 -11.71
CA PRO A 118 -35.12 -5.27 -12.26
C PRO A 118 -35.01 -5.19 -13.78
N ARG A 119 -36.14 -5.28 -14.48
CA ARG A 119 -36.21 -5.20 -15.94
C ARG A 119 -36.85 -3.87 -16.39
N PRO A 120 -36.34 -3.23 -17.46
CA PRO A 120 -37.02 -2.08 -18.05
C PRO A 120 -38.44 -2.45 -18.52
N ARG A 121 -39.39 -1.51 -18.41
CA ARG A 121 -40.76 -1.74 -18.88
C ARG A 121 -40.76 -1.99 -20.39
N GLY A 122 -41.45 -3.05 -20.82
CA GLY A 122 -41.57 -3.41 -22.24
C GLY A 122 -40.39 -4.20 -22.80
N ALA A 123 -39.37 -4.52 -22.00
CA ALA A 123 -38.33 -5.45 -22.43
C ALA A 123 -38.93 -6.84 -22.70
N LYS A 124 -38.68 -7.38 -23.90
CA LYS A 124 -39.09 -8.74 -24.24
C LYS A 124 -38.28 -9.72 -23.39
N SER A 125 -38.88 -10.87 -23.05
CA SER A 125 -38.16 -11.94 -22.34
C SER A 125 -36.83 -12.32 -23.03
N ASP A 126 -36.80 -12.18 -24.37
CA ASP A 126 -35.70 -12.63 -25.21
C ASP A 126 -34.54 -11.63 -25.31
N THR A 127 -34.69 -10.36 -24.91
CA THR A 127 -33.57 -9.38 -24.90
C THR A 127 -32.56 -9.62 -23.79
N PHE A 128 -32.92 -10.42 -22.78
CA PHE A 128 -32.05 -10.83 -21.68
C PHE A 128 -31.76 -12.35 -21.70
N ASN A 129 -32.07 -13.01 -22.81
CA ASN A 129 -31.59 -14.35 -23.14
C ASN A 129 -30.48 -14.19 -24.21
N SER A 130 -29.32 -14.78 -23.95
CA SER A 130 -28.05 -14.53 -24.65
C SER A 130 -28.13 -14.54 -26.19
N LYS A 131 -27.47 -13.58 -26.83
CA LYS A 131 -27.09 -13.65 -28.25
C LYS A 131 -25.71 -14.29 -28.48
N ASP A 132 -24.94 -14.50 -27.41
CA ASP A 132 -23.65 -15.20 -27.47
C ASP A 132 -23.74 -16.56 -26.78
N GLY A 133 -23.95 -17.60 -27.58
CA GLY A 133 -23.78 -19.01 -27.21
C GLY A 133 -24.60 -19.54 -26.01
N PRO A 134 -24.84 -20.85 -25.92
CA PRO A 134 -25.31 -21.43 -24.67
C PRO A 134 -24.21 -21.31 -23.62
N ILE A 135 -24.50 -20.69 -22.47
CA ILE A 135 -23.74 -20.97 -21.23
C ILE A 135 -23.69 -22.50 -21.13
N PRO A 136 -22.50 -23.13 -21.05
CA PRO A 136 -22.42 -24.58 -20.99
C PRO A 136 -23.35 -25.09 -19.90
N LYS A 137 -24.26 -26.01 -20.25
CA LYS A 137 -25.06 -26.69 -19.23
C LYS A 137 -24.09 -27.33 -18.25
N GLU A 138 -24.22 -27.00 -16.97
CA GLU A 138 -23.40 -27.61 -15.91
C GLU A 138 -23.47 -29.13 -16.09
N LYS A 139 -22.31 -29.76 -16.29
CA LYS A 139 -22.22 -31.22 -16.21
C LYS A 139 -22.46 -31.63 -14.77
N GLU A 140 -22.99 -32.82 -14.58
CA GLU A 140 -23.23 -33.36 -13.25
C GLU A 140 -21.89 -33.42 -12.48
N GLY A 141 -21.74 -32.57 -11.46
CA GLY A 141 -20.52 -32.46 -10.65
C GLY A 141 -19.59 -31.27 -10.95
N GLU A 142 -19.89 -30.40 -11.91
CA GLU A 142 -19.04 -29.25 -12.27
C GLU A 142 -19.76 -27.91 -12.02
N PHE A 143 -19.17 -27.02 -11.22
CA PHE A 143 -19.74 -25.71 -10.90
C PHE A 143 -19.19 -24.64 -11.84
N THR A 144 -20.07 -23.88 -12.51
CA THR A 144 -19.65 -22.69 -13.26
C THR A 144 -19.89 -21.42 -12.46
N ALA A 145 -18.80 -20.73 -12.11
CA ALA A 145 -18.86 -19.43 -11.46
C ALA A 145 -19.36 -18.31 -12.39
N LYS A 146 -19.26 -18.48 -13.71
CA LYS A 146 -19.59 -17.42 -14.67
C LYS A 146 -21.11 -17.18 -14.77
N ILE A 147 -21.47 -15.93 -15.05
CA ILE A 147 -22.82 -15.49 -15.46
C ILE A 147 -22.69 -14.73 -16.78
N ASP A 148 -23.82 -14.50 -17.47
CA ASP A 148 -23.82 -13.62 -18.63
C ASP A 148 -23.59 -12.16 -18.19
N THR A 149 -22.39 -11.65 -18.47
CA THR A 149 -21.99 -10.27 -18.15
C THR A 149 -22.24 -9.30 -19.32
N SER A 150 -22.64 -9.80 -20.50
CA SER A 150 -22.96 -8.97 -21.68
C SER A 150 -24.22 -8.14 -21.50
N ILE A 151 -25.10 -8.53 -20.57
CA ILE A 151 -26.32 -7.79 -20.27
C ILE A 151 -26.03 -6.41 -19.65
N TYR A 152 -24.85 -6.20 -19.04
CA TYR A 152 -24.48 -4.97 -18.34
C TYR A 152 -23.91 -3.91 -19.29
N GLU A 153 -24.71 -3.57 -20.29
CA GLU A 153 -24.48 -2.44 -21.20
C GLU A 153 -24.72 -1.09 -20.48
N PRO A 154 -24.06 0.01 -20.92
CA PRO A 154 -24.14 1.31 -20.23
C PRO A 154 -25.56 1.76 -19.88
N ASP A 155 -26.51 1.70 -20.82
CA ASP A 155 -27.91 2.10 -20.61
C ASP A 155 -28.60 1.25 -19.53
N TYR A 156 -28.29 -0.05 -19.49
CA TYR A 156 -28.86 -0.94 -18.48
C TYR A 156 -28.25 -0.66 -17.10
N ILE A 157 -26.95 -0.36 -17.03
CA ILE A 157 -26.30 0.04 -15.78
C ILE A 157 -26.92 1.34 -15.24
N GLU A 158 -27.13 2.35 -16.07
CA GLU A 158 -27.79 3.60 -15.65
C GLU A 158 -29.22 3.33 -15.16
N PHE A 159 -29.97 2.46 -15.85
CA PHE A 159 -31.27 2.00 -15.39
C PHE A 159 -31.19 1.33 -14.02
N LEU A 160 -30.24 0.40 -13.82
CA LEU A 160 -30.03 -0.30 -12.56
C LEU A 160 -29.68 0.70 -11.44
N GLU A 161 -28.78 1.64 -11.67
CA GLU A 161 -28.45 2.70 -10.71
C GLU A 161 -29.68 3.52 -10.30
N SER A 162 -30.53 3.89 -11.27
CA SER A 162 -31.81 4.56 -11.00
C SER A 162 -32.73 3.69 -10.12
N GLN A 163 -32.79 2.38 -10.37
CA GLN A 163 -33.59 1.45 -9.56
C GLN A 163 -32.99 1.23 -8.17
N TYR A 164 -31.67 1.18 -8.04
CA TYR A 164 -30.97 1.01 -6.77
C TYR A 164 -31.38 2.12 -5.79
N TRP A 165 -31.17 3.39 -6.16
CA TRP A 165 -31.49 4.53 -5.30
C TRP A 165 -32.98 4.67 -5.00
N LYS A 166 -33.87 4.36 -5.97
CA LYS A 166 -35.34 4.38 -5.75
C LYS A 166 -35.84 3.28 -4.84
N SER A 167 -35.19 2.11 -4.86
CA SER A 167 -35.70 0.90 -4.23
C SER A 167 -34.98 0.51 -2.95
N LEU A 168 -33.96 1.27 -2.53
CA LEU A 168 -33.00 0.85 -1.53
C LEU A 168 -33.66 0.33 -0.23
N LYS A 169 -34.62 1.09 0.31
CA LYS A 169 -35.36 0.76 1.55
C LYS A 169 -36.31 -0.44 1.49
N PHE A 170 -36.64 -0.96 0.30
CA PHE A 170 -37.69 -1.98 0.16
C PHE A 170 -37.16 -3.41 0.15
N SER A 171 -35.85 -3.60 0.05
CA SER A 171 -35.23 -4.92 0.14
C SER A 171 -33.87 -4.82 0.79
N ALA A 172 -33.64 -5.70 1.77
CA ALA A 172 -32.35 -5.85 2.43
C ALA A 172 -31.49 -6.83 1.62
N PRO A 173 -30.46 -6.35 0.89
CA PRO A 173 -29.56 -7.23 0.16
C PRO A 173 -28.70 -8.02 1.13
N LEU A 174 -28.23 -9.18 0.67
CA LEU A 174 -27.27 -10.01 1.39
C LEU A 174 -25.89 -9.80 0.77
N TYR A 175 -24.87 -9.65 1.60
CA TYR A 175 -23.50 -9.43 1.18
C TYR A 175 -22.57 -10.31 2.01
N ALA A 176 -21.71 -11.09 1.36
CA ALA A 176 -20.62 -11.77 2.06
C ALA A 176 -19.36 -10.92 1.91
N ALA A 177 -18.96 -10.25 2.97
CA ALA A 177 -17.78 -9.42 3.04
C ALA A 177 -16.74 -10.07 3.95
N ASP A 178 -15.49 -9.62 3.84
CA ASP A 178 -14.39 -9.93 4.77
C ASP A 178 -14.15 -11.44 4.99
N SER A 179 -14.44 -12.25 3.96
CA SER A 179 -14.15 -13.69 3.98
C SER A 179 -12.69 -13.92 3.62
N LEU A 180 -11.86 -14.34 4.58
CA LEU A 180 -10.44 -14.62 4.33
C LEU A 180 -10.25 -15.64 3.20
N GLY A 181 -9.35 -15.32 2.26
CA GLY A 181 -8.97 -16.21 1.17
C GLY A 181 -8.42 -15.47 -0.04
N SER A 182 -7.83 -16.24 -0.95
CA SER A 182 -7.42 -15.75 -2.26
C SER A 182 -7.78 -16.77 -3.33
N LEU A 183 -8.18 -16.28 -4.50
CA LEU A 183 -8.36 -17.08 -5.70
C LEU A 183 -7.21 -16.90 -6.69
N PHE A 184 -6.25 -16.02 -6.40
CA PHE A 184 -5.04 -15.91 -7.21
C PHE A 184 -4.13 -17.13 -7.00
N PRO A 185 -3.50 -17.65 -8.06
CA PRO A 185 -2.52 -18.72 -7.93
C PRO A 185 -1.33 -18.28 -7.08
N LYS A 186 -0.87 -19.14 -6.17
CA LYS A 186 0.25 -18.81 -5.25
C LYS A 186 1.57 -18.50 -5.98
N ASN A 187 1.75 -19.03 -7.19
CA ASN A 187 2.92 -18.81 -8.03
C ASN A 187 2.81 -17.55 -8.91
N LEU A 188 1.66 -16.87 -8.93
CA LEU A 188 1.51 -15.62 -9.67
C LEU A 188 2.32 -14.51 -8.99
N LYS A 189 3.29 -13.95 -9.70
CA LYS A 189 4.22 -12.93 -9.18
C LYS A 189 3.77 -11.50 -9.43
N THR A 190 3.01 -11.27 -10.49
CA THR A 190 2.58 -9.94 -10.93
C THR A 190 1.15 -9.68 -10.48
N TRP A 191 0.94 -8.60 -9.73
CA TRP A 191 -0.41 -8.12 -9.32
C TRP A 191 -1.27 -9.17 -8.59
N ASN A 192 -0.62 -10.07 -7.85
CA ASN A 192 -1.32 -11.02 -6.99
C ASN A 192 -1.78 -10.31 -5.72
N VAL A 193 -3.10 -10.06 -5.60
CA VAL A 193 -3.69 -9.28 -4.50
C VAL A 193 -3.35 -9.88 -3.13
N SER A 194 -3.20 -11.19 -3.03
CA SER A 194 -2.83 -11.86 -1.77
C SER A 194 -1.35 -11.74 -1.40
N SER A 195 -0.49 -11.25 -2.31
CA SER A 195 0.96 -11.20 -2.13
C SER A 195 1.57 -9.99 -2.84
N LEU A 196 0.94 -8.82 -2.69
CA LEU A 196 1.48 -7.58 -3.23
C LEU A 196 2.69 -7.09 -2.43
N PRO A 197 3.66 -6.43 -3.08
CA PRO A 197 4.68 -5.66 -2.38
C PRO A 197 4.01 -4.63 -1.46
N ASN A 198 4.15 -4.78 -0.14
CA ASN A 198 3.46 -3.95 0.83
C ASN A 198 4.43 -3.40 1.88
N LEU A 199 4.44 -2.07 2.08
CA LEU A 199 5.23 -1.45 3.14
C LEU A 199 4.83 -1.96 4.53
N LEU A 200 3.61 -2.45 4.69
CA LEU A 200 3.11 -2.97 5.97
C LEU A 200 3.71 -4.32 6.35
N ASP A 201 4.37 -5.03 5.43
CA ASP A 201 5.06 -6.30 5.72
C ASP A 201 6.26 -6.14 6.68
N TYR A 202 6.73 -4.91 6.88
CA TYR A 202 7.78 -4.58 7.86
C TYR A 202 7.25 -4.37 9.28
N LEU A 203 5.92 -4.46 9.48
CA LEU A 203 5.35 -4.50 10.82
C LEU A 203 5.72 -5.83 11.49
N PRO A 204 6.10 -5.81 12.78
CA PRO A 204 6.41 -7.04 13.51
C PRO A 204 5.17 -7.90 13.78
N GLU A 205 3.98 -7.31 13.71
CA GLU A 205 2.70 -7.95 13.96
C GLU A 205 1.91 -7.99 12.64
N LYS A 206 1.24 -9.12 12.38
CA LYS A 206 0.33 -9.23 11.24
C LYS A 206 -1.00 -8.56 11.54
N ILE A 207 -1.53 -7.85 10.56
CA ILE A 207 -2.84 -7.19 10.62
C ILE A 207 -3.76 -7.87 9.59
N PRO A 208 -4.90 -8.46 10.00
CA PRO A 208 -5.90 -9.00 9.07
C PRO A 208 -6.38 -7.93 8.08
N GLY A 209 -6.54 -8.29 6.80
CA GLY A 209 -6.91 -7.34 5.73
C GLY A 209 -5.77 -6.50 5.16
N VAL A 210 -4.61 -6.52 5.84
CA VAL A 210 -3.37 -5.86 5.41
C VAL A 210 -2.37 -6.91 4.93
N ASN A 211 -2.24 -8.02 5.65
CA ASN A 211 -1.34 -9.12 5.32
C ASN A 211 -2.04 -10.32 4.68
N ASP A 212 -3.37 -10.37 4.74
CA ASP A 212 -4.21 -11.43 4.18
C ASP A 212 -5.34 -10.80 3.38
N SER A 213 -5.63 -11.33 2.19
CA SER A 213 -6.69 -10.84 1.31
C SER A 213 -8.08 -11.28 1.77
N TYR A 214 -9.07 -10.45 1.45
CA TYR A 214 -10.48 -10.72 1.67
C TYR A 214 -11.23 -10.95 0.36
N LEU A 215 -12.14 -11.91 0.38
CA LEU A 215 -13.13 -12.16 -0.65
C LEU A 215 -14.46 -11.46 -0.32
N TYR A 216 -15.03 -10.84 -1.35
CA TYR A 216 -16.29 -10.11 -1.30
C TYR A 216 -17.26 -10.67 -2.35
N ALA A 217 -18.29 -11.39 -1.91
CA ALA A 217 -19.30 -11.94 -2.81
C ALA A 217 -20.54 -11.04 -2.83
N GLY A 218 -20.74 -10.33 -3.93
CA GLY A 218 -21.87 -9.43 -4.14
C GLY A 218 -23.14 -10.16 -4.59
N LEU A 219 -24.29 -9.55 -4.26
CA LEU A 219 -25.58 -9.78 -4.92
C LEU A 219 -26.16 -8.41 -5.30
N TRP A 220 -27.25 -8.40 -6.06
CA TRP A 220 -27.94 -7.16 -6.44
C TRP A 220 -28.23 -6.28 -5.21
N LYS A 221 -27.84 -5.00 -5.30
CA LYS A 221 -27.92 -3.95 -4.25
C LYS A 221 -26.99 -4.12 -3.05
N ALA A 222 -26.18 -5.17 -2.94
CA ALA A 222 -25.20 -5.27 -1.87
C ALA A 222 -24.27 -4.04 -1.92
N THR A 223 -24.18 -3.29 -0.83
CA THR A 223 -23.67 -1.91 -0.76
C THR A 223 -22.42 -1.81 0.09
N PHE A 224 -21.47 -0.96 -0.30
CA PHE A 224 -20.40 -0.47 0.56
C PHE A 224 -20.58 1.05 0.73
N SER A 225 -20.79 1.47 1.98
CA SER A 225 -21.13 2.85 2.36
C SER A 225 -19.98 3.83 2.12
N TRP A 226 -20.23 5.12 2.29
CA TRP A 226 -19.17 6.14 2.21
C TRP A 226 -18.15 5.97 3.33
N HIS A 227 -16.89 5.74 2.97
CA HIS A 227 -15.80 5.58 3.94
C HIS A 227 -14.43 5.92 3.35
N LEU A 228 -13.44 5.97 4.24
CA LEU A 228 -12.02 5.85 3.94
C LEU A 228 -11.54 4.48 4.41
N GLU A 229 -10.48 3.97 3.81
CA GLU A 229 -9.77 2.79 4.31
C GLU A 229 -9.22 3.04 5.71
N ASP A 230 -9.10 1.97 6.50
CA ASP A 230 -8.53 2.05 7.85
C ASP A 230 -7.12 2.64 7.81
N GLN A 231 -6.83 3.53 8.77
CA GLN A 231 -5.58 4.30 8.82
C GLN A 231 -5.28 5.10 7.54
N ASP A 232 -6.31 5.42 6.76
CA ASP A 232 -6.22 6.12 5.47
C ASP A 232 -5.25 5.41 4.50
N LEU A 233 -5.24 4.08 4.53
CA LEU A 233 -4.43 3.24 3.65
C LEU A 233 -4.89 3.33 2.19
N HIS A 234 -4.09 2.75 1.31
CA HIS A 234 -4.58 2.37 -0.01
C HIS A 234 -5.37 1.06 0.11
N SER A 235 -6.27 0.82 -0.83
CA SER A 235 -6.80 -0.52 -1.09
C SER A 235 -6.78 -0.82 -2.57
N ILE A 236 -6.73 -2.11 -2.90
CA ILE A 236 -6.87 -2.61 -4.26
C ILE A 236 -7.96 -3.67 -4.28
N ASN A 237 -8.80 -3.64 -5.30
CA ASN A 237 -9.92 -4.53 -5.50
C ASN A 237 -9.89 -5.10 -6.92
N TYR A 238 -9.97 -6.42 -7.05
CA TYR A 238 -10.05 -7.13 -8.33
C TYR A 238 -11.33 -7.95 -8.39
N ILE A 239 -12.14 -7.82 -9.45
CA ILE A 239 -13.31 -8.68 -9.64
C ILE A 239 -12.89 -9.92 -10.44
N HIS A 240 -12.87 -11.10 -9.81
CA HIS A 240 -12.51 -12.35 -10.49
C HIS A 240 -13.51 -12.74 -11.58
N PHE A 241 -14.80 -12.63 -11.26
CA PHE A 241 -15.88 -12.96 -12.18
C PHE A 241 -17.22 -12.31 -11.76
N GLY A 242 -18.12 -12.17 -12.74
CA GLY A 242 -19.53 -11.87 -12.53
C GLY A 242 -19.89 -10.41 -12.78
N ALA A 243 -20.99 -9.98 -12.16
CA ALA A 243 -21.59 -8.67 -12.37
C ALA A 243 -20.65 -7.52 -11.97
N PRO A 244 -20.70 -6.37 -12.66
CA PRO A 244 -19.89 -5.22 -12.28
C PRO A 244 -20.26 -4.64 -10.89
N LYS A 245 -19.39 -3.79 -10.36
CA LYS A 245 -19.67 -2.91 -9.21
C LYS A 245 -19.74 -1.46 -9.70
N LYS A 246 -20.72 -0.69 -9.24
CA LYS A 246 -20.74 0.77 -9.43
C LYS A 246 -19.97 1.40 -8.27
N TRP A 247 -19.02 2.27 -8.60
CA TRP A 247 -18.21 3.01 -7.62
C TRP A 247 -18.47 4.51 -7.75
N TYR A 248 -18.45 5.18 -6.61
CA TYR A 248 -18.43 6.64 -6.49
C TYR A 248 -17.19 7.04 -5.70
N SER A 249 -16.58 8.17 -6.06
CA SER A 249 -15.52 8.77 -5.26
C SER A 249 -15.67 10.28 -5.14
N ILE A 250 -15.16 10.82 -4.05
CA ILE A 250 -15.02 12.27 -3.84
C ILE A 250 -13.57 12.64 -4.18
N PRO A 251 -13.35 13.66 -5.03
CA PRO A 251 -12.02 14.25 -5.20
C PRO A 251 -11.39 14.62 -3.87
N GLN A 252 -10.10 14.33 -3.71
CA GLN A 252 -9.44 14.54 -2.42
C GLN A 252 -9.38 16.01 -2.02
N ASP A 253 -9.36 16.96 -2.95
CA ASP A 253 -9.40 18.39 -2.61
C ASP A 253 -10.71 18.81 -1.92
N GLN A 254 -11.77 18.01 -2.00
CA GLN A 254 -13.07 18.23 -1.39
C GLN A 254 -13.40 17.28 -0.22
N HIS A 255 -12.43 16.50 0.27
CA HIS A 255 -12.66 15.51 1.33
C HIS A 255 -13.21 16.13 2.63
N ARG A 256 -12.81 17.37 2.96
CA ARG A 256 -13.24 18.06 4.20
C ARG A 256 -14.66 18.57 4.09
N GLU A 257 -15.00 19.16 2.94
CA GLU A 257 -16.33 19.63 2.58
C GLU A 257 -17.31 18.46 2.61
N PHE A 258 -16.91 17.31 2.07
CA PHE A 258 -17.68 16.08 2.14
C PHE A 258 -17.87 15.59 3.58
N TYR A 259 -16.80 15.53 4.38
CA TYR A 259 -16.92 15.16 5.79
C TYR A 259 -17.85 16.11 6.56
N GLN A 260 -17.81 17.41 6.28
CA GLN A 260 -18.70 18.39 6.90
C GLN A 260 -20.16 18.18 6.47
N LEU A 261 -20.42 17.88 5.19
CA LEU A 261 -21.75 17.54 4.70
C LEU A 261 -22.28 16.30 5.41
N MET A 262 -21.46 15.25 5.54
CA MET A 262 -21.84 14.02 6.24
C MET A 262 -22.09 14.30 7.73
N SER A 263 -21.25 15.09 8.38
CA SER A 263 -21.43 15.45 9.79
C SER A 263 -22.71 16.24 10.04
N ASN A 264 -23.09 17.13 9.12
CA ASN A 264 -24.35 17.85 9.18
C ASN A 264 -25.56 16.94 8.90
N THR A 265 -25.36 15.89 8.10
CA THR A 265 -26.39 14.91 7.74
C THR A 265 -26.63 13.90 8.88
N TYR A 266 -25.57 13.53 9.61
CA TYR A 266 -25.57 12.57 10.72
C TYR A 266 -24.98 13.20 12.00
N PRO A 267 -25.63 14.23 12.56
CA PRO A 267 -25.04 15.06 13.61
C PRO A 267 -24.87 14.32 14.94
N ASP A 268 -25.70 13.34 15.24
CA ASP A 268 -25.60 12.58 16.49
C ASP A 268 -24.44 11.59 16.45
N ASP A 269 -24.24 10.91 15.31
CA ASP A 269 -23.09 10.03 15.06
C ASP A 269 -21.78 10.81 15.05
N ALA A 270 -21.73 11.96 14.37
CA ALA A 270 -20.53 12.80 14.29
C ALA A 270 -20.12 13.39 15.65
N LYS A 271 -21.09 13.70 16.53
CA LYS A 271 -20.79 14.12 17.91
C LYS A 271 -20.22 12.98 18.74
N HIS A 272 -20.68 11.76 18.51
CA HIS A 272 -20.24 10.60 19.28
C HIS A 272 -18.88 10.08 18.82
N CYS A 273 -18.63 10.08 17.50
CA CYS A 273 -17.39 9.59 16.92
C CYS A 273 -16.89 10.56 15.84
N PRO A 274 -15.68 11.16 15.99
CA PRO A 274 -15.10 11.98 14.93
C PRO A 274 -14.75 11.15 13.69
N GLU A 275 -14.61 9.83 13.82
CA GLU A 275 -14.32 8.91 12.71
C GLU A 275 -15.56 8.10 12.30
N PHE A 276 -16.79 8.59 12.55
CA PHE A 276 -18.03 7.83 12.36
C PHE A 276 -18.19 7.21 10.96
N LEU A 277 -17.68 7.85 9.90
CA LEU A 277 -17.73 7.28 8.55
C LEU A 277 -16.97 5.95 8.40
N ARG A 278 -16.01 5.67 9.30
CA ARG A 278 -15.33 4.36 9.36
C ARG A 278 -16.22 3.23 9.85
N HIS A 279 -17.40 3.54 10.39
CA HIS A 279 -18.39 2.52 10.76
C HIS A 279 -19.03 1.88 9.51
N LYS A 280 -18.86 2.47 8.32
CA LYS A 280 -19.34 1.94 7.04
C LYS A 280 -20.87 1.70 7.00
N THR A 281 -21.63 2.50 7.74
CA THR A 281 -23.11 2.43 7.82
C THR A 281 -23.84 3.63 7.19
N PHE A 282 -23.12 4.65 6.72
CA PHE A 282 -23.72 5.90 6.26
C PHE A 282 -23.72 6.03 4.73
N LEU A 283 -24.91 6.14 4.14
CA LEU A 283 -25.07 6.20 2.70
C LEU A 283 -25.87 7.43 2.27
N VAL A 284 -25.35 8.15 1.28
CA VAL A 284 -25.98 9.36 0.73
C VAL A 284 -25.96 9.30 -0.79
N ASP A 285 -27.10 9.62 -1.41
CA ASP A 285 -27.26 9.66 -2.87
C ASP A 285 -26.31 10.70 -3.49
N PRO A 286 -25.49 10.33 -4.50
CA PRO A 286 -24.62 11.24 -5.25
C PRO A 286 -25.30 12.51 -5.72
N LYS A 287 -26.59 12.47 -6.09
CA LYS A 287 -27.35 13.65 -6.52
C LYS A 287 -27.48 14.69 -5.41
N TYR A 288 -27.65 14.24 -4.17
CA TYR A 288 -27.71 15.14 -3.02
C TYR A 288 -26.34 15.74 -2.72
N ILE A 289 -25.27 14.95 -2.79
CA ILE A 289 -23.89 15.44 -2.61
C ILE A 289 -23.57 16.52 -3.65
N ARG A 290 -23.87 16.26 -4.93
CA ARG A 290 -23.73 17.25 -6.03
C ARG A 290 -24.56 18.51 -5.81
N SER A 291 -25.78 18.39 -5.30
CA SER A 291 -26.63 19.55 -4.99
C SER A 291 -26.09 20.44 -3.86
N ASN A 292 -25.16 19.92 -3.05
CA ASN A 292 -24.44 20.65 -2.01
C ASN A 292 -23.06 21.16 -2.49
N GLY A 293 -22.80 21.17 -3.80
CA GLY A 293 -21.59 21.74 -4.39
C GLY A 293 -20.35 20.84 -4.33
N ILE A 294 -20.51 19.57 -3.94
CA ILE A 294 -19.41 18.59 -3.90
C ILE A 294 -19.43 17.73 -5.15
N THR A 295 -18.28 17.62 -5.82
CA THR A 295 -18.08 16.75 -6.98
C THR A 295 -18.16 15.29 -6.55
N VAL A 296 -18.90 14.50 -7.32
CA VAL A 296 -18.92 13.04 -7.19
C VAL A 296 -18.49 12.45 -8.51
N ASN A 297 -17.35 11.77 -8.51
CA ASN A 297 -16.86 10.99 -9.62
C ASN A 297 -17.52 9.60 -9.59
N GLU A 298 -17.61 8.92 -10.74
CA GLU A 298 -18.25 7.61 -10.80
C GLU A 298 -17.65 6.72 -11.89
N ILE A 299 -17.60 5.41 -11.64
CA ILE A 299 -17.06 4.43 -12.60
C ILE A 299 -17.70 3.07 -12.44
N VAL A 300 -17.80 2.31 -13.52
CA VAL A 300 -18.22 0.91 -13.50
C VAL A 300 -16.99 0.01 -13.43
N HIS A 301 -16.83 -0.74 -12.35
CA HIS A 301 -15.76 -1.74 -12.18
C HIS A 301 -16.26 -3.10 -12.70
N ARG A 302 -15.71 -3.56 -13.83
CA ARG A 302 -16.08 -4.84 -14.47
C ARG A 302 -15.17 -5.98 -14.02
N GLU A 303 -15.58 -7.21 -14.31
CA GLU A 303 -14.72 -8.37 -14.07
C GLU A 303 -13.37 -8.24 -14.79
N LYS A 304 -12.32 -8.75 -14.17
CA LYS A 304 -10.93 -8.74 -14.63
C LYS A 304 -10.26 -7.36 -14.65
N GLU A 305 -10.90 -6.35 -14.09
CA GLU A 305 -10.32 -5.03 -13.87
C GLU A 305 -9.89 -4.86 -12.40
N PHE A 306 -9.08 -3.84 -12.14
CA PHE A 306 -8.73 -3.40 -10.80
C PHE A 306 -9.30 -2.00 -10.52
N ILE A 307 -9.71 -1.78 -9.27
CA ILE A 307 -9.85 -0.45 -8.67
C ILE A 307 -8.82 -0.31 -7.57
N ILE A 308 -8.10 0.82 -7.56
CA ILE A 308 -7.20 1.18 -6.46
C ILE A 308 -7.76 2.44 -5.80
N THR A 309 -7.94 2.39 -4.49
CA THR A 309 -8.32 3.54 -3.66
C THR A 309 -7.08 4.16 -3.03
N TYR A 310 -7.13 5.47 -2.83
CA TYR A 310 -6.02 6.26 -2.31
C TYR A 310 -6.40 6.92 -0.98
N PRO A 311 -5.40 7.26 -0.15
CA PRO A 311 -5.61 7.97 1.11
C PRO A 311 -6.52 9.19 0.96
N TYR A 312 -7.41 9.41 1.93
CA TYR A 312 -8.41 10.49 1.91
C TYR A 312 -9.40 10.49 0.72
N GLY A 313 -9.38 9.47 -0.13
CA GLY A 313 -10.35 9.27 -1.19
C GLY A 313 -11.63 8.62 -0.67
N TYR A 314 -12.60 9.42 -0.23
CA TYR A 314 -13.92 8.89 0.16
C TYR A 314 -14.55 8.17 -1.01
N HIS A 315 -15.01 6.95 -0.77
CA HIS A 315 -15.64 6.13 -1.79
C HIS A 315 -16.83 5.34 -1.24
N SER A 316 -17.76 5.02 -2.13
CA SER A 316 -18.94 4.21 -1.86
C SER A 316 -19.40 3.51 -3.14
N GLY A 317 -20.37 2.61 -3.03
CA GLY A 317 -20.93 1.96 -4.20
C GLY A 317 -21.75 0.72 -3.89
N PHE A 318 -22.07 -0.01 -4.94
CA PHE A 318 -22.90 -1.21 -4.83
C PHE A 318 -22.64 -2.21 -5.96
N ASN A 319 -23.01 -3.45 -5.70
CA ASN A 319 -22.90 -4.56 -6.62
C ASN A 319 -24.12 -4.59 -7.56
N LEU A 320 -23.87 -4.73 -8.86
CA LEU A 320 -24.92 -4.84 -9.87
C LEU A 320 -25.51 -6.24 -9.97
N GLY A 321 -24.98 -7.23 -9.25
CA GLY A 321 -25.45 -8.62 -9.28
C GLY A 321 -24.50 -9.57 -8.58
N TYR A 322 -24.59 -10.86 -8.92
CA TYR A 322 -23.69 -11.90 -8.44
C TYR A 322 -22.28 -11.65 -8.96
N ASN A 323 -21.31 -11.46 -8.05
CA ASN A 323 -19.90 -11.37 -8.37
C ASN A 323 -19.05 -11.87 -7.20
N LEU A 324 -17.77 -12.07 -7.47
CA LEU A 324 -16.77 -12.31 -6.45
C LEU A 324 -15.54 -11.43 -6.72
N ALA A 325 -15.18 -10.62 -5.72
CA ALA A 325 -14.01 -9.77 -5.76
C ALA A 325 -13.03 -10.14 -4.66
N GLU A 326 -11.76 -9.85 -4.88
CA GLU A 326 -10.68 -9.97 -3.90
C GLU A 326 -10.08 -8.59 -3.62
N SER A 327 -9.77 -8.31 -2.36
CA SER A 327 -9.21 -7.03 -1.94
C SER A 327 -8.16 -7.19 -0.85
N VAL A 328 -7.22 -6.24 -0.78
CA VAL A 328 -6.30 -6.07 0.34
C VAL A 328 -6.00 -4.58 0.54
N ASN A 329 -5.68 -4.17 1.76
CA ASN A 329 -5.09 -2.87 2.04
C ASN A 329 -3.57 -2.91 1.90
N PHE A 330 -2.98 -1.83 1.40
CA PHE A 330 -1.54 -1.73 1.26
C PHE A 330 -1.03 -0.31 1.50
N ALA A 331 0.28 -0.18 1.70
CA ALA A 331 0.95 1.10 1.80
C ALA A 331 2.21 1.17 0.93
N ILE A 332 2.50 2.38 0.47
CA ILE A 332 3.77 2.82 -0.13
C ILE A 332 4.37 3.94 0.73
N GLU A 333 5.58 4.42 0.46
CA GLU A 333 6.22 5.41 1.34
C GLU A 333 5.45 6.73 1.45
N GLU A 334 4.77 7.12 0.38
CA GLU A 334 3.93 8.32 0.29
C GLU A 334 2.81 8.32 1.34
N TRP A 335 2.40 7.14 1.84
CA TRP A 335 1.41 7.02 2.91
C TRP A 335 1.96 7.35 4.30
N LEU A 336 3.26 7.22 4.57
CA LEU A 336 3.81 7.37 5.93
C LEU A 336 3.43 8.71 6.62
N PRO A 337 3.50 9.89 5.95
CA PRO A 337 3.05 11.14 6.56
C PRO A 337 1.54 11.20 6.83
N ILE A 338 0.75 10.44 6.06
CA ILE A 338 -0.70 10.33 6.21
C ILE A 338 -1.01 9.43 7.40
N GLY A 339 -0.45 8.22 7.45
CA GLY A 339 -0.61 7.28 8.56
C GLY A 339 -0.21 7.85 9.92
N LEU A 340 0.81 8.71 9.99
CA LEU A 340 1.20 9.41 11.25
C LEU A 340 0.11 10.34 11.81
N ARG A 341 -0.82 10.78 10.96
CA ARG A 341 -1.93 11.69 11.31
C ARG A 341 -3.28 10.99 11.28
N ALA A 342 -3.35 9.81 10.67
CA ALA A 342 -4.56 9.03 10.56
C ALA A 342 -5.09 8.70 11.96
N LYS A 343 -6.39 8.84 12.11
CA LYS A 343 -7.10 8.52 13.34
C LYS A 343 -7.86 7.22 13.15
N LYS A 344 -8.18 6.57 14.26
CA LYS A 344 -9.11 5.43 14.27
C LYS A 344 -10.37 5.79 15.04
N CYS A 345 -11.43 5.06 14.76
CA CYS A 345 -12.60 5.08 15.60
C CYS A 345 -12.26 4.52 16.99
N GLU A 346 -12.79 5.15 18.04
CA GLU A 346 -12.63 4.69 19.44
C GLU A 346 -13.92 4.08 20.00
N CYS A 347 -14.98 3.96 19.20
CA CYS A 347 -16.24 3.33 19.61
C CYS A 347 -16.17 1.80 19.70
N ILE A 348 -15.19 1.18 19.03
CA ILE A 348 -14.99 -0.28 19.00
C ILE A 348 -13.52 -0.63 19.27
N ASP A 349 -13.31 -1.67 20.07
CA ASP A 349 -11.98 -2.08 20.55
C ASP A 349 -11.13 -2.72 19.43
N ASP A 350 -11.77 -3.33 18.44
CA ASP A 350 -11.15 -4.02 17.30
C ASP A 350 -10.84 -3.08 16.11
N SER A 351 -10.99 -1.77 16.30
CA SER A 351 -10.57 -0.76 15.32
C SER A 351 -9.09 -0.89 14.96
N VAL A 352 -8.80 -0.99 13.66
CA VAL A 352 -7.43 -1.14 13.15
C VAL A 352 -6.60 0.11 13.47
N GLY A 353 -5.51 -0.09 14.21
CA GLY A 353 -4.50 0.92 14.50
C GLY A 353 -3.12 0.44 14.05
N ILE A 354 -2.34 1.33 13.43
CA ILE A 354 -0.98 1.01 12.98
C ILE A 354 0.01 1.91 13.71
N ASP A 355 1.02 1.31 14.36
CA ASP A 355 2.15 2.07 14.90
C ASP A 355 3.11 2.46 13.78
N VAL A 356 2.78 3.56 13.11
CA VAL A 356 3.55 4.09 11.98
C VAL A 356 4.97 4.48 12.41
N ARG A 357 5.20 4.89 13.66
CA ARG A 357 6.55 5.22 14.15
C ARG A 357 7.41 3.98 14.23
N LYS A 358 6.89 2.88 14.80
CA LYS A 358 7.57 1.59 14.85
C LYS A 358 7.81 1.03 13.44
N LEU A 359 6.85 1.20 12.53
CA LEU A 359 7.03 0.85 11.11
C LEU A 359 8.18 1.63 10.48
N MET A 360 8.23 2.95 10.66
CA MET A 360 9.31 3.79 10.14
C MET A 360 10.67 3.37 10.70
N GLU A 361 10.74 2.97 11.97
CA GLU A 361 11.95 2.40 12.58
C GLU A 361 12.35 1.06 11.91
N SER A 362 11.40 0.17 11.63
CA SER A 362 11.66 -1.08 10.90
C SER A 362 12.12 -0.85 9.46
N VAL A 363 11.50 0.08 8.74
CA VAL A 363 11.81 0.44 7.33
C VAL A 363 13.08 1.30 7.24
N SER A 364 13.58 1.85 8.34
CA SER A 364 14.85 2.58 8.41
C SER A 364 16.09 1.67 8.43
N LYS A 365 15.92 0.35 8.46
CA LYS A 365 17.04 -0.60 8.43
C LYS A 365 17.50 -0.86 7.00
N CYS A 366 18.71 -0.42 6.69
CA CYS A 366 19.41 -0.79 5.46
C CYS A 366 19.85 -2.26 5.53
N ILE A 367 19.54 -3.07 4.51
CA ILE A 367 19.96 -4.49 4.50
C ILE A 367 21.49 -4.67 4.39
N LEU A 368 22.19 -3.63 3.95
CA LEU A 368 23.64 -3.63 3.76
C LEU A 368 24.40 -3.20 5.02
N CYS A 369 23.73 -2.73 6.07
CA CYS A 369 24.43 -2.43 7.32
C CYS A 369 23.51 -2.56 8.55
N PRO A 370 24.01 -3.11 9.66
CA PRO A 370 23.25 -3.23 10.91
C PRO A 370 23.07 -1.87 11.62
N THR A 371 23.78 -0.83 11.19
CA THR A 371 23.72 0.50 11.81
C THR A 371 22.38 1.16 11.56
N LEU A 372 21.58 1.28 12.63
CA LEU A 372 20.47 2.23 12.69
C LEU A 372 21.04 3.64 12.53
N MET A 373 20.54 4.39 11.53
CA MET A 373 20.81 5.82 11.40
C MET A 373 20.53 6.48 12.76
N GLN A 374 21.56 7.05 13.40
CA GLN A 374 21.34 7.79 14.65
C GLN A 374 20.39 8.95 14.33
N LYS A 375 19.30 9.03 15.10
CA LYS A 375 18.06 9.78 14.83
C LYS A 375 18.20 11.27 14.49
N ASN A 376 19.38 11.89 14.54
CA ASN A 376 19.53 13.35 14.51
C ASN A 376 20.68 13.93 13.64
N ILE A 377 21.38 13.16 12.79
CA ILE A 377 22.58 13.71 12.10
C ILE A 377 22.35 14.05 10.61
N PHE A 378 21.36 13.47 9.92
CA PHE A 378 21.14 13.79 8.50
C PHE A 378 19.65 13.81 8.17
N GLN A 379 19.03 14.98 8.37
CA GLN A 379 17.76 15.32 7.76
C GLN A 379 18.02 15.57 6.25
N GLU A 380 17.35 14.79 5.41
CA GLU A 380 17.03 15.08 4.00
C GLU A 380 18.00 14.74 2.84
N SER A 381 19.18 14.12 3.01
CA SER A 381 20.08 13.95 1.84
C SER A 381 20.91 12.66 1.70
N PHE A 382 20.52 11.56 2.34
CA PHE A 382 21.03 10.23 1.97
C PHE A 382 19.85 9.30 1.61
N ASP A 383 19.32 9.47 0.40
CA ASP A 383 18.19 8.67 -0.10
C ASP A 383 18.41 7.17 0.10
N LYS A 384 17.33 6.43 0.30
CA LYS A 384 17.36 4.97 0.27
C LYS A 384 17.26 4.52 -1.19
N LEU A 385 18.17 3.66 -1.64
CA LEU A 385 18.08 2.97 -2.92
C LEU A 385 17.18 1.73 -2.79
N LEU A 386 16.34 1.53 -3.79
CA LEU A 386 15.63 0.27 -4.02
C LEU A 386 16.60 -0.73 -4.65
N ILE A 387 16.57 -1.98 -4.20
CA ILE A 387 17.39 -3.04 -4.79
C ILE A 387 16.57 -3.73 -5.88
N LEU A 388 16.98 -3.57 -7.14
CA LEU A 388 16.26 -4.13 -8.28
C LEU A 388 16.13 -5.66 -8.15
N GLY A 389 14.91 -6.18 -8.28
CA GLY A 389 14.60 -7.61 -8.14
C GLY A 389 14.30 -8.09 -6.72
N THR A 390 14.27 -7.19 -5.71
CA THR A 390 13.82 -7.51 -4.34
C THR A 390 13.02 -6.36 -3.74
N ASN A 391 12.25 -6.60 -2.67
CA ASN A 391 11.63 -5.52 -1.89
C ASN A 391 12.61 -4.83 -0.91
N SER A 392 13.90 -5.12 -0.96
CA SER A 392 14.88 -4.61 0.01
C SER A 392 15.37 -3.21 -0.30
N LYS A 393 15.70 -2.44 0.75
CA LYS A 393 16.28 -1.08 0.64
C LYS A 393 17.66 -1.02 1.27
N ALA A 394 18.52 -0.23 0.66
CA ALA A 394 19.82 0.13 1.20
C ALA A 394 19.98 1.65 1.25
N HIS A 395 20.83 2.18 2.13
CA HIS A 395 21.23 3.58 2.00
C HIS A 395 21.95 3.79 0.67
N ARG A 396 21.72 4.92 -0.01
CA ARG A 396 22.40 5.25 -1.28
C ARG A 396 23.91 5.19 -1.17
N ILE A 397 24.43 5.65 -0.04
CA ILE A 397 25.86 5.58 0.25
C ILE A 397 26.36 4.13 0.41
N CYS A 398 25.57 3.23 1.03
CA CYS A 398 25.89 1.81 1.08
C CYS A 398 25.93 1.19 -0.31
N GLY A 399 24.96 1.52 -1.17
CA GLY A 399 24.91 1.05 -2.56
C GLY A 399 26.08 1.53 -3.41
N LYS A 400 26.56 2.75 -3.19
CA LYS A 400 27.71 3.32 -3.93
C LYS A 400 29.07 2.80 -3.47
N LEU A 401 29.24 2.56 -2.17
CA LEU A 401 30.56 2.26 -1.59
C LEU A 401 30.84 0.78 -1.38
N ILE A 402 29.83 -0.09 -1.41
CA ILE A 402 30.06 -1.54 -1.33
C ILE A 402 30.54 -2.06 -2.69
N PRO A 403 31.75 -2.65 -2.77
CA PRO A 403 32.30 -3.12 -4.03
C PRO A 403 31.44 -4.19 -4.69
N GLY A 404 31.13 -4.01 -5.98
CA GLY A 404 30.37 -4.98 -6.79
C GLY A 404 28.88 -4.67 -6.93
N LEU A 405 28.37 -3.61 -6.28
CA LEU A 405 27.04 -3.07 -6.55
C LEU A 405 27.14 -2.02 -7.67
N GLU A 406 26.12 -1.98 -8.55
CA GLU A 406 25.95 -0.89 -9.53
C GLU A 406 24.68 -0.12 -9.20
N VAL A 407 24.79 1.21 -9.12
CA VAL A 407 23.68 2.12 -8.83
C VAL A 407 23.33 2.89 -10.10
N ASP A 408 22.07 2.82 -10.53
CA ASP A 408 21.51 3.65 -11.60
C ASP A 408 20.29 4.41 -11.06
N GLY A 409 20.41 5.74 -10.98
CA GLY A 409 19.38 6.58 -10.36
C GLY A 409 19.09 6.16 -8.92
N ASP A 410 17.84 5.76 -8.65
CA ASP A 410 17.36 5.32 -7.33
C ASP A 410 17.39 3.80 -7.13
N LEU A 411 17.99 3.06 -8.07
CA LEU A 411 18.03 1.61 -8.11
C LEU A 411 19.46 1.09 -7.96
N ILE A 412 19.63 0.02 -7.20
CA ILE A 412 20.79 -0.87 -7.30
C ILE A 412 20.44 -1.91 -8.36
N THR A 413 20.98 -1.75 -9.58
CA THR A 413 20.61 -2.52 -10.78
C THR A 413 21.41 -3.80 -10.95
N LYS A 414 22.63 -3.83 -10.42
CA LYS A 414 23.42 -5.05 -10.32
C LYS A 414 23.52 -5.48 -8.86
N TYR A 415 22.57 -6.31 -8.51
CA TYR A 415 22.57 -7.11 -7.30
C TYR A 415 23.06 -8.50 -7.72
N PHE A 416 24.28 -8.88 -7.34
CA PHE A 416 24.77 -10.21 -7.67
C PHE A 416 23.78 -11.25 -7.12
N SER A 417 23.26 -12.13 -7.97
CA SER A 417 22.53 -13.35 -7.60
C SER A 417 23.39 -14.35 -6.79
N MET A 418 24.56 -13.92 -6.33
CA MET A 418 25.44 -14.56 -5.37
C MET A 418 26.15 -13.44 -4.59
N ILE A 419 25.46 -12.77 -3.66
CA ILE A 419 26.22 -12.14 -2.58
C ILE A 419 26.68 -13.28 -1.68
N ASP A 420 27.90 -13.73 -1.96
CA ASP A 420 28.57 -14.77 -1.22
C ASP A 420 28.59 -14.41 0.27
N ASN A 421 27.94 -15.24 1.11
CA ASN A 421 27.93 -15.07 2.57
C ASN A 421 29.36 -15.05 3.16
N THR A 422 30.39 -15.38 2.38
CA THR A 422 31.81 -15.27 2.74
C THR A 422 32.31 -13.83 2.92
N LYS A 423 31.58 -12.80 2.46
CA LYS A 423 31.97 -11.39 2.64
C LYS A 423 31.37 -10.72 3.88
N LEU A 424 30.51 -11.42 4.63
CA LEU A 424 30.05 -10.93 5.93
C LEU A 424 31.25 -10.88 6.88
N SER A 425 31.60 -9.65 7.28
CA SER A 425 32.75 -9.39 8.16
C SER A 425 32.27 -8.73 9.44
N ILE A 426 33.05 -8.84 10.50
CA ILE A 426 32.79 -8.15 11.76
C ILE A 426 33.36 -6.73 11.63
N CYS A 427 32.48 -5.74 11.73
CA CYS A 427 32.89 -4.34 11.60
C CYS A 427 33.83 -3.93 12.75
N ASN A 428 34.97 -3.34 12.42
CA ASN A 428 35.97 -2.88 13.38
C ASN A 428 35.51 -1.69 14.26
N TYR A 429 34.39 -1.04 13.95
CA TYR A 429 33.84 0.06 14.75
C TYR A 429 32.73 -0.42 15.69
N CYS A 430 31.69 -1.09 15.18
CA CYS A 430 30.54 -1.49 15.99
C CYS A 430 30.59 -2.93 16.50
N GLY A 431 31.49 -3.77 15.98
CA GLY A 431 31.62 -5.18 16.39
C GLY A 431 30.50 -6.11 15.90
N GLU A 432 29.57 -5.61 15.09
CA GLU A 432 28.47 -6.38 14.51
C GLU A 432 28.87 -6.98 13.17
N GLY A 433 28.28 -8.14 12.82
CA GLY A 433 28.45 -8.78 11.52
C GLY A 433 27.60 -8.12 10.44
N GLY A 434 28.17 -7.90 9.26
CA GLY A 434 27.46 -7.33 8.12
C GLY A 434 28.36 -7.02 6.92
N TYR A 435 27.84 -6.29 5.94
CA TYR A 435 28.62 -5.89 4.77
C TYR A 435 29.57 -4.77 5.12
N CYS A 436 30.84 -5.13 5.24
CA CYS A 436 31.90 -4.18 5.49
C CYS A 436 32.66 -3.86 4.19
N VAL A 437 33.11 -2.62 4.09
CA VAL A 437 34.09 -2.19 3.10
C VAL A 437 35.46 -2.29 3.75
N SER A 438 36.37 -3.01 3.11
CA SER A 438 37.75 -3.19 3.60
C SER A 438 38.58 -1.94 3.38
N CYS A 439 39.55 -1.74 4.26
CA CYS A 439 40.61 -0.78 4.06
C CYS A 439 41.33 -1.07 2.73
N SER A 440 41.54 -0.03 1.92
CA SER A 440 42.13 -0.11 0.58
C SER A 440 43.67 -0.16 0.59
N PHE A 441 44.28 -0.11 1.78
CA PHE A 441 45.71 -0.35 1.97
C PHE A 441 46.04 -1.84 1.88
N GLN A 442 47.14 -2.17 1.21
CA GLN A 442 47.55 -3.55 0.96
C GLN A 442 47.69 -4.34 2.27
N ASP A 443 47.18 -5.58 2.27
CA ASP A 443 47.22 -6.52 3.41
C ASP A 443 46.54 -6.02 4.71
N CYS A 444 45.78 -4.92 4.65
CA CYS A 444 45.00 -4.46 5.79
C CYS A 444 43.69 -5.24 5.92
N THR A 445 43.43 -5.79 7.10
CA THR A 445 42.22 -6.56 7.40
C THR A 445 41.11 -5.73 8.03
N ASN A 446 41.35 -4.44 8.33
CA ASN A 446 40.34 -3.58 8.91
C ASN A 446 39.21 -3.35 7.91
N CYS A 447 37.98 -3.49 8.38
CA CYS A 447 36.78 -3.29 7.59
C CYS A 447 35.69 -2.61 8.41
N TYR A 448 34.85 -1.84 7.74
CA TYR A 448 33.81 -1.06 8.39
C TYR A 448 32.52 -1.14 7.61
N HIS A 449 31.36 -1.19 8.28
CA HIS A 449 30.12 -0.83 7.59
C HIS A 449 30.27 0.57 7.01
N VAL A 450 29.66 0.83 5.86
CA VAL A 450 29.77 2.13 5.19
C VAL A 450 29.33 3.31 6.07
N LEU A 451 28.33 3.13 6.94
CA LEU A 451 27.96 4.18 7.89
C LEU A 451 28.85 4.21 9.14
N CYS A 452 29.44 3.08 9.51
CA CYS A 452 30.40 3.04 10.60
C CYS A 452 31.73 3.69 10.21
N SER A 453 32.15 3.59 8.94
CA SER A 453 33.34 4.30 8.46
C SER A 453 33.16 5.81 8.64
N LEU A 454 32.00 6.36 8.26
CA LEU A 454 31.70 7.79 8.43
C LEU A 454 31.74 8.29 9.89
N ASN A 455 31.47 7.42 10.85
CA ASN A 455 31.51 7.75 12.28
C ASN A 455 32.84 7.37 12.96
N SER A 456 33.79 6.86 12.19
CA SER A 456 35.13 6.47 12.65
C SER A 456 36.20 7.37 12.04
N ASN A 457 37.40 7.39 12.60
CA ASN A 457 38.48 8.29 12.19
C ASN A 457 39.21 7.80 10.91
N VAL A 458 38.45 7.38 9.90
CA VAL A 458 38.91 6.80 8.63
C VAL A 458 38.74 7.80 7.49
N SER A 459 39.60 7.74 6.46
CA SER A 459 39.48 8.61 5.29
C SER A 459 38.79 7.89 4.13
N ILE A 460 38.03 8.65 3.34
CA ILE A 460 37.38 8.16 2.11
C ILE A 460 37.89 9.01 0.95
N ASP A 461 38.43 8.35 -0.08
CA ASP A 461 38.94 8.99 -1.29
C ASP A 461 38.55 8.17 -2.52
N ARG A 462 37.86 8.78 -3.51
CA ARG A 462 37.43 8.12 -4.77
C ARG A 462 36.82 6.72 -4.55
N CYS A 463 35.89 6.60 -3.59
CA CYS A 463 35.24 5.34 -3.17
C CYS A 463 36.18 4.28 -2.53
N LYS A 464 37.42 4.63 -2.18
CA LYS A 464 38.33 3.83 -1.37
C LYS A 464 38.29 4.29 0.08
N ILE A 465 38.31 3.36 1.01
CA ILE A 465 38.30 3.64 2.45
C ILE A 465 39.67 3.28 3.01
N TYR A 466 40.26 4.17 3.81
CA TYR A 466 41.52 3.93 4.50
C TYR A 466 41.28 4.05 6.00
N CYS A 467 41.61 2.99 6.75
CA CYS A 467 41.41 2.97 8.20
C CYS A 467 42.28 4.03 8.91
N GLU A 468 42.06 4.27 10.20
CA GLU A 468 42.79 5.30 10.96
C GLU A 468 44.32 5.15 10.89
N LEU A 469 44.81 3.91 10.74
CA LEU A 469 46.24 3.61 10.59
C LEU A 469 46.80 3.96 9.21
N HIS A 470 45.96 4.03 8.18
CA HIS A 470 46.36 4.23 6.78
C HIS A 470 45.78 5.51 6.17
N LYS A 471 45.17 6.39 6.97
CA LYS A 471 44.55 7.63 6.49
C LYS A 471 45.50 8.60 5.77
N GLY A 472 46.81 8.52 6.07
CA GLY A 472 47.88 9.31 5.44
C GLY A 472 48.37 8.78 4.10
N GLU A 473 47.92 7.60 3.68
CA GLU A 473 48.27 6.96 2.40
C GLU A 473 47.25 7.29 1.28
N ALA A 474 46.25 8.13 1.58
CA ALA A 474 45.32 8.66 0.60
C ALA A 474 46.09 9.62 -0.33
N VAL A 475 46.31 9.18 -1.57
CA VAL A 475 47.02 9.97 -2.57
C VAL A 475 46.10 11.09 -3.05
N THR A 476 46.24 12.29 -2.48
CA THR A 476 45.65 13.50 -3.07
C THR A 476 46.42 13.89 -4.33
N THR A 477 46.13 13.24 -5.45
CA THR A 477 46.42 13.81 -6.77
C THR A 477 45.21 14.63 -7.21
N PHE A 478 45.33 15.95 -7.01
CA PHE A 478 44.35 16.94 -7.47
C PHE A 478 44.45 17.12 -8.99
N ASP A 479 44.04 16.12 -9.75
CA ASP A 479 43.70 16.29 -11.16
C ASP A 479 42.49 15.39 -11.41
N SER A 480 41.33 16.04 -11.64
CA SER A 480 39.97 15.51 -11.84
C SER A 480 39.08 15.48 -10.59
N LEU A 481 38.50 16.63 -10.25
CA LEU A 481 37.32 16.76 -9.38
C LEU A 481 36.29 17.64 -10.08
N GLU A 482 35.06 17.15 -10.22
CA GLU A 482 33.89 17.94 -10.60
C GLU A 482 33.15 18.44 -9.35
N ILE A 483 32.21 19.37 -9.52
CA ILE A 483 31.35 19.88 -8.43
C ILE A 483 30.62 18.69 -7.80
N GLY A 484 30.95 18.36 -6.54
CA GLY A 484 30.38 17.22 -5.80
C GLY A 484 31.38 16.36 -5.03
N ASP A 485 32.68 16.49 -5.26
CA ASP A 485 33.67 15.61 -4.64
C ASP A 485 34.62 16.36 -3.68
N ILE A 486 34.36 16.16 -2.38
CA ILE A 486 35.25 15.95 -1.21
C ILE A 486 34.37 16.18 0.02
N ILE A 487 34.21 15.17 0.87
CA ILE A 487 33.64 15.36 2.21
C ILE A 487 34.68 14.86 3.23
N SER A 488 35.30 15.81 3.91
CA SER A 488 36.09 15.58 5.11
C SER A 488 35.24 16.00 6.30
N PHE A 489 35.04 15.09 7.26
CA PHE A 489 34.35 15.37 8.52
C PHE A 489 35.38 15.46 9.64
N ASP A 490 35.49 16.61 10.31
CA ASP A 490 36.19 16.71 11.60
C ASP A 490 35.21 16.38 12.73
N SER A 491 35.54 15.31 13.45
CA SER A 491 34.71 14.63 14.45
C SER A 491 34.38 15.42 15.72
N LYS A 492 34.73 16.71 15.80
CA LYS A 492 34.56 17.49 17.03
C LYS A 492 33.48 18.58 17.01
N TYR A 493 33.06 19.08 15.84
CA TYR A 493 32.12 20.22 15.79
C TYR A 493 31.05 20.20 14.68
N GLY A 494 31.06 19.24 13.75
CA GLY A 494 29.93 19.07 12.80
C GLY A 494 29.72 20.22 11.80
N GLU A 495 30.78 20.87 11.31
CA GLU A 495 30.68 21.88 10.24
C GLU A 495 31.25 21.38 8.89
N ILE A 496 30.60 21.80 7.79
CA ILE A 496 30.98 21.52 6.40
C ILE A 496 32.07 22.52 5.97
N VAL A 497 33.21 22.03 5.46
CA VAL A 497 34.39 22.90 5.22
C VAL A 497 34.45 23.48 3.79
N SER A 498 33.60 23.08 2.83
CA SER A 498 33.56 23.75 1.51
C SER A 498 32.39 23.30 0.62
N LEU A 499 31.67 24.26 0.03
CA LEU A 499 30.95 24.12 -1.23
C LEU A 499 31.21 25.37 -2.09
N ASP A 500 31.68 25.12 -3.31
CA ASP A 500 31.76 26.03 -4.45
C ASP A 500 33.01 26.92 -4.69
N LYS A 501 33.37 27.04 -5.98
CA LYS A 501 34.65 27.54 -6.50
C LYS A 501 34.65 28.98 -7.04
N GLU A 502 33.55 29.73 -6.91
CA GLU A 502 33.43 31.06 -7.56
C GLU A 502 33.73 32.28 -6.67
N LYS A 503 34.24 32.11 -5.45
CA LYS A 503 34.75 33.24 -4.65
C LYS A 503 36.12 32.93 -4.07
N GLU A 504 37.15 33.28 -4.83
CA GLU A 504 38.51 33.43 -4.31
C GLU A 504 38.57 34.59 -3.30
N THR A 505 38.16 34.34 -2.06
CA THR A 505 38.70 35.05 -0.89
C THR A 505 38.50 34.17 0.34
N THR A 506 39.60 33.68 0.90
CA THR A 506 39.65 33.12 2.24
C THR A 506 39.35 34.23 3.25
N THR A 507 38.11 34.31 3.73
CA THR A 507 37.79 35.07 4.94
C THR A 507 37.43 34.10 6.03
N MET A 508 38.21 34.09 7.12
CA MET A 508 37.78 33.52 8.39
C MET A 508 36.49 34.20 8.83
N ALA A 509 35.35 33.53 8.65
CA ALA A 509 34.08 34.00 9.17
C ALA A 509 34.04 33.71 10.68
N THR A 510 34.29 34.75 11.49
CA THR A 510 33.82 34.77 12.88
C THR A 510 32.34 35.13 12.84
N PHE A 511 31.47 34.20 13.25
CA PHE A 511 30.04 34.50 13.38
C PHE A 511 29.79 35.37 14.62
N PRO A 512 29.03 36.48 14.52
CA PRO A 512 28.69 37.31 15.67
C PRO A 512 27.76 36.61 16.66
N GLU A 513 27.99 36.85 17.96
CA GLU A 513 27.30 36.32 19.16
C GLU A 513 25.78 36.55 19.29
N ALA A 514 25.05 36.92 18.24
CA ALA A 514 23.67 37.39 18.37
C ALA A 514 22.65 36.56 17.57
N GLN A 515 22.37 35.32 18.00
CA GLN A 515 21.06 34.67 17.81
C GLN A 515 20.81 33.41 18.66
N HIS A 516 21.39 33.36 19.87
CA HIS A 516 20.92 32.44 20.90
C HIS A 516 19.53 32.89 21.41
N LYS A 517 18.45 32.27 20.95
CA LYS A 517 17.21 32.11 21.75
C LYS A 517 16.36 30.97 21.19
N LEU A 518 16.09 30.00 22.09
CA LEU A 518 15.13 28.91 22.01
C LEU A 518 15.57 27.61 21.30
N ILE A 519 16.53 26.90 21.90
CA ILE A 519 16.44 25.44 21.98
C ILE A 519 16.67 25.04 23.44
N HIS A 520 15.65 24.43 24.04
CA HIS A 520 15.64 23.95 25.41
C HIS A 520 16.73 22.89 25.62
N ARG A 521 17.54 23.09 26.69
CA ARG A 521 18.44 22.08 27.25
C ARG A 521 17.64 20.86 27.71
N TYR A 522 17.99 19.69 27.21
CA TYR A 522 17.91 18.45 27.98
C TYR A 522 19.34 17.91 28.15
N GLN A 523 19.86 18.02 29.38
CA GLN A 523 21.05 17.28 29.79
C GLN A 523 20.67 15.81 29.97
N PHE A 524 21.43 14.90 29.36
CA PHE A 524 21.44 13.50 29.75
C PHE A 524 22.82 13.15 30.31
N ASP A 525 22.80 12.67 31.55
CA ASP A 525 23.94 12.12 32.26
C ASP A 525 24.54 10.92 31.51
N SER A 526 25.85 10.84 31.56
CA SER A 526 26.67 9.78 30.97
C SER A 526 26.30 8.39 31.51
N ILE A 527 25.76 7.52 30.66
CA ILE A 527 25.69 6.08 30.93
C ILE A 527 26.97 5.44 30.38
N LYS A 528 27.86 5.03 31.29
CA LYS A 528 29.04 4.19 30.98
C LYS A 528 28.58 2.79 30.58
N ALA A 529 29.11 2.28 29.46
CA ALA A 529 28.95 0.89 29.07
C ALA A 529 29.67 -0.07 30.06
N PRO A 530 29.09 -1.22 30.43
CA PRO A 530 29.73 -2.18 31.33
C PRO A 530 30.69 -3.11 30.57
N SER A 531 31.91 -3.26 31.12
CA SER A 531 32.94 -4.17 30.64
C SER A 531 32.64 -5.63 31.04
N ARG A 532 32.62 -6.55 30.07
CA ARG A 532 32.51 -8.00 30.28
C ARG A 532 33.77 -8.56 30.98
N LYS A 533 33.59 -9.21 32.14
CA LYS A 533 34.53 -10.22 32.66
C LYS A 533 33.91 -11.61 32.50
N ARG A 534 34.70 -12.53 31.95
CA ARG A 534 34.42 -13.98 31.92
C ARG A 534 34.73 -14.56 33.30
N GLU A 535 33.81 -15.30 33.89
CA GLU A 535 34.10 -16.27 34.95
C GLU A 535 33.29 -17.55 34.74
N ARG A 536 33.91 -18.66 35.13
CA ARG A 536 33.56 -20.06 34.85
C ARG A 536 32.53 -20.61 35.84
N ASP A 537 31.77 -21.59 35.36
CA ASP A 537 31.22 -22.79 36.01
C ASP A 537 30.89 -22.74 37.51
N ASN A 538 29.61 -22.97 37.84
CA ASN A 538 29.22 -24.16 38.61
C ASN A 538 27.69 -24.35 38.70
N ASN A 539 27.32 -25.62 38.75
CA ASN A 539 25.98 -26.17 39.03
C ASN A 539 25.27 -25.50 40.21
N ASP A 540 23.97 -25.27 40.09
CA ASP A 540 22.95 -26.08 40.78
C ASP A 540 21.54 -25.53 40.44
N SER A 541 20.71 -26.41 39.91
CA SER A 541 19.31 -26.14 39.61
C SER A 541 18.43 -26.56 40.80
N GLU A 542 17.89 -25.59 41.53
CA GLU A 542 16.65 -25.76 42.30
C GLU A 542 15.51 -25.00 41.62
N LEU A 543 14.48 -25.77 41.27
CA LEU A 543 13.16 -25.35 40.81
C LEU A 543 12.31 -24.94 42.00
N VAL A 544 11.77 -23.71 42.04
CA VAL A 544 10.60 -23.37 42.85
C VAL A 544 9.79 -22.21 42.22
N PHE A 545 8.60 -22.58 41.73
CA PHE A 545 7.35 -21.86 41.38
C PHE A 545 7.34 -20.64 40.44
#